data_AF-A0AAW1FPN5-F1
#
_entry.id   AF-A0AAW1FPN5-F1
#
_cell.length_a   1.000
_cell.length_b   1.000
_cell.length_c   1.000
_cell.angle_alpha   90.00
_cell.angle_beta   90.00
_cell.angle_gamma   90.00
#
_symmetry.space_group_name_H-M   'P 1'
#
loop_
_entity.id
_entity.type
_entity.pdbx_description
1 polymer ?
#
loop_
_entity_poly.entity_id
_entity_poly.type
_entity_poly.pdbx_seq_one_letter_code
_entity_poly.pdbx_strand_id
1 'polypeptide(L)'
;MSAASCLLTEDQFLCSICLDVFTDPVSTPCGHNFCKACITQHWNVNVQTQCPNCKEVFSSRPELRVNTFISEMAAQFRQSAQQKASSSSSEQQESKPGEVPCDVCTGTKLKALKSCLSFRTLNTAPPTKDWTGVRVSPPSHEGTVVRAVNQLEETLSKHMKKLLTEVELKRVQQSAVDVTLDPDTAHPDLILSDDGKQVHDSDVTKNLPDNPERFNDCVYVLSKQSFSSGRFYFEVQVEGKTQWDLGVARESINRKGDITPTPQEGYWTIWLRNENEYKALAGPSVRLSLKSQPQKVGVFVDYEEGLVSFYDVKSAALIYSFTGCCFTEKLYPVFSPSLNYGGKNSAPLIISPVNHTE
;
A
#
# COMPACT_ATOMS: atom_id res chain seq x y z
N MET A 1 17.75 11.55 18.17
CA MET A 1 16.39 11.02 18.47
C MET A 1 15.44 11.64 17.47
N SER A 2 15.11 10.91 16.39
CA SER A 2 14.23 11.40 15.33
C SER A 2 12.78 11.15 15.75
N ALA A 3 11.99 12.20 15.87
CA ALA A 3 10.56 12.08 16.14
C ALA A 3 9.89 11.39 14.94
N ALA A 4 9.10 10.34 15.22
CA ALA A 4 8.26 9.71 14.23
C ALA A 4 7.24 10.73 13.72
N SER A 5 7.37 11.14 12.45
CA SER A 5 6.34 11.94 11.79
C SER A 5 5.16 11.01 11.44
N CYS A 6 4.28 10.75 12.41
CA CYS A 6 2.94 10.30 12.11
C CYS A 6 2.25 11.40 11.29
N LEU A 7 2.05 11.17 9.99
CA LEU A 7 1.26 12.03 9.12
C LEU A 7 -0.20 11.94 9.58
N LEU A 8 -0.57 12.77 10.56
CA LEU A 8 -1.96 12.96 10.95
C LEU A 8 -2.68 13.62 9.75
N THR A 9 -3.76 13.02 9.27
CA THR A 9 -4.53 13.51 8.12
C THR A 9 -5.47 14.65 8.55
N GLU A 10 -5.73 15.62 7.66
CA GLU A 10 -6.57 16.80 7.93
C GLU A 10 -7.95 16.41 8.49
N ASP A 11 -8.51 15.29 8.05
CA ASP A 11 -9.81 14.76 8.47
C ASP A 11 -9.92 14.45 9.96
N GLN A 12 -8.80 14.25 10.67
CA GLN A 12 -8.80 13.93 12.10
C GLN A 12 -9.08 15.17 12.98
N PHE A 13 -8.99 16.38 12.41
CA PHE A 13 -9.16 17.65 13.14
C PHE A 13 -10.39 18.45 12.72
N LEU A 14 -11.29 17.86 11.94
CA LEU A 14 -12.50 18.52 11.49
C LEU A 14 -13.65 18.33 12.46
N CYS A 15 -14.39 19.40 12.71
CA CYS A 15 -15.65 19.33 13.41
C CYS A 15 -16.75 18.83 12.47
N SER A 16 -17.43 17.73 12.82
CA SER A 16 -18.49 17.15 12.00
C SER A 16 -19.76 18.02 11.86
N ILE A 17 -19.86 19.13 12.59
CA ILE A 17 -20.98 20.08 12.49
C ILE A 17 -20.69 21.18 11.46
N CYS A 18 -19.54 21.85 11.54
CA CYS A 18 -19.18 22.93 10.61
C CYS A 18 -18.30 22.48 9.45
N LEU A 19 -17.80 21.24 9.49
CA LEU A 19 -16.89 20.64 8.50
C LEU A 19 -15.59 21.42 8.32
N ASP A 20 -15.12 22.06 9.39
CA ASP A 20 -13.91 22.88 9.42
C ASP A 20 -13.03 22.50 10.61
N VAL A 21 -11.74 22.87 10.58
CA VAL A 21 -10.75 22.59 11.62
C VAL A 21 -11.22 23.17 12.96
N PHE A 22 -11.14 22.37 14.03
CA PHE A 22 -11.66 22.73 15.34
C PHE A 22 -11.27 24.12 15.85
N THR A 23 -12.27 24.96 16.13
CA THR A 23 -12.15 26.19 16.93
C THR A 23 -12.65 25.92 18.34
N ASP A 24 -11.79 26.14 19.35
CA ASP A 24 -12.07 25.82 20.75
C ASP A 24 -12.64 24.40 20.90
N PRO A 25 -11.88 23.34 20.51
CA PRO A 25 -12.37 21.97 20.56
C PRO A 25 -12.80 21.58 21.96
N VAL A 26 -13.91 20.87 22.08
CA VAL A 26 -14.42 20.28 23.32
C VAL A 26 -14.74 18.82 23.12
N SER A 27 -14.55 18.01 24.16
CA SER A 27 -14.84 16.57 24.14
C SER A 27 -16.13 16.29 24.93
N THR A 28 -17.11 15.62 24.32
CA THR A 28 -18.31 15.15 25.03
C THR A 28 -17.98 13.96 25.96
N PRO A 29 -18.84 13.61 26.93
CA PRO A 29 -18.63 12.42 27.78
C PRO A 29 -18.45 11.11 27.01
N CYS A 30 -19.05 11.01 25.81
CA CYS A 30 -18.90 9.88 24.90
C CYS A 30 -17.61 9.92 24.04
N GLY A 31 -16.70 10.86 24.29
CA GLY A 31 -15.38 10.94 23.66
C GLY A 31 -15.31 11.64 22.30
N HIS A 32 -16.43 12.11 21.76
CA HIS A 32 -16.45 12.81 20.47
C HIS A 32 -16.11 14.30 20.61
N ASN A 33 -15.44 14.86 19.60
CA ASN A 33 -14.90 16.22 19.64
C ASN A 33 -15.65 17.14 18.67
N PHE A 34 -15.92 18.38 19.12
CA PHE A 34 -16.64 19.41 18.36
C PHE A 34 -16.07 20.79 18.66
N CYS A 35 -16.28 21.78 17.79
CA CYS A 35 -16.09 23.18 18.17
C CYS A 35 -17.08 23.54 19.28
N LYS A 36 -16.62 24.26 20.32
CA LYS A 36 -17.48 24.64 21.47
C LYS A 36 -18.77 25.32 21.03
N ALA A 37 -18.68 26.26 20.08
CA ALA A 37 -19.83 26.98 19.55
C ALA A 37 -20.81 26.03 18.84
N CYS A 38 -20.31 25.12 18.00
CA CYS A 38 -21.13 24.20 17.22
C CYS A 38 -21.95 23.25 18.09
N ILE A 39 -21.32 22.59 19.07
CA ILE A 39 -22.05 21.66 19.96
C ILE A 39 -23.02 22.42 20.89
N THR A 40 -22.64 23.63 21.32
CA THR A 40 -23.50 24.50 22.14
C THR A 40 -24.74 24.91 21.37
N GLN A 41 -24.60 25.31 20.10
CA GLN A 41 -25.72 25.67 19.24
C GLN A 41 -26.60 24.47 18.91
N HIS A 42 -26.00 23.31 18.63
CA HIS A 42 -26.75 22.07 18.42
C HIS A 42 -27.63 21.72 19.62
N TRP A 43 -27.15 21.88 20.86
CA TRP A 43 -27.96 21.68 22.06
C TRP A 43 -28.97 22.80 22.36
N ASN A 44 -28.78 24.00 21.81
CA ASN A 44 -29.76 25.10 21.99
C ASN A 44 -30.99 24.95 21.10
N VAL A 45 -30.84 24.30 19.93
CA VAL A 45 -31.93 24.13 18.95
C VAL A 45 -32.71 22.83 19.17
N ASN A 46 -32.08 21.81 19.77
CA ASN A 46 -32.68 20.50 19.95
C ASN A 46 -33.27 20.31 21.35
N VAL A 47 -34.41 19.61 21.42
CA VAL A 47 -35.10 19.29 22.69
C VAL A 47 -34.28 18.35 23.57
N GLN A 48 -33.51 17.44 22.97
CA GLN A 48 -32.65 16.49 23.68
C GLN A 48 -31.17 16.87 23.56
N THR A 49 -30.45 16.81 24.68
CA THR A 49 -29.00 16.98 24.71
C THR A 49 -28.35 15.66 24.28
N GLN A 50 -28.08 15.50 22.99
CA GLN A 50 -27.45 14.30 22.44
C GLN A 50 -26.17 14.60 21.67
N CYS A 51 -25.30 13.60 21.54
CA CYS A 51 -24.12 13.67 20.68
C CYS A 51 -24.53 13.61 19.19
N PRO A 52 -24.10 14.57 18.34
CA PRO A 52 -24.38 14.53 16.91
C PRO A 52 -23.86 13.28 16.19
N ASN A 53 -22.74 12.70 16.65
CA ASN A 53 -22.07 11.57 15.98
C ASN A 53 -22.64 10.22 16.40
N CYS A 54 -22.62 9.89 17.70
CA CYS A 54 -23.06 8.57 18.18
C CYS A 54 -24.50 8.52 18.69
N LYS A 55 -25.20 9.66 18.73
CA LYS A 55 -26.58 9.81 19.23
C LYS A 55 -26.78 9.45 20.71
N GLU A 56 -25.70 9.33 21.48
CA GLU A 56 -25.80 9.16 22.93
C GLU A 56 -26.50 10.36 23.57
N VAL A 57 -27.54 10.08 24.37
CA VAL A 57 -28.36 11.08 25.04
C VAL A 57 -27.80 11.33 26.45
N PHE A 58 -27.59 12.59 26.79
CA PHE A 58 -27.13 13.01 28.11
C PHE A 58 -28.33 13.44 28.96
N SER A 59 -28.41 12.92 30.19
CA SER A 59 -29.50 13.22 31.14
C SER A 59 -29.56 14.69 31.55
N SER A 60 -28.43 15.39 31.50
CA SER A 60 -28.31 16.83 31.71
C SER A 60 -27.22 17.39 30.80
N ARG A 61 -27.30 18.68 30.45
CA ARG A 61 -26.30 19.33 29.60
C ARG A 61 -24.91 19.31 30.26
N PRO A 62 -23.90 18.62 29.65
CA PRO A 62 -22.56 18.58 30.21
C PRO A 62 -21.89 19.95 30.17
N GLU A 63 -21.12 20.28 31.21
CA GLU A 63 -20.21 21.42 31.18
C GLU A 63 -18.94 21.04 30.42
N LEU A 64 -18.74 21.66 29.25
CA LEU A 64 -17.61 21.34 28.38
C LEU A 64 -16.49 22.37 28.51
N ARG A 65 -15.27 21.87 28.76
CA ARG A 65 -14.04 22.67 28.77
C ARG A 65 -13.27 22.46 27.48
N VAL A 66 -12.58 23.50 27.03
CA VAL A 66 -11.73 23.42 25.83
C VAL A 66 -10.63 22.41 26.08
N ASN A 67 -10.48 21.47 25.14
CA ASN A 67 -9.41 20.49 25.13
C ASN A 67 -8.15 21.16 24.57
N THR A 68 -7.25 21.57 25.46
CA THR A 68 -6.03 22.31 25.11
C THR A 68 -5.10 21.52 24.20
N PHE A 69 -5.06 20.19 24.36
CA PHE A 69 -4.25 19.31 23.50
C PHE A 69 -4.76 19.29 22.06
N ILE A 70 -6.07 19.11 21.85
CA ILE A 70 -6.66 19.17 20.50
C ILE A 70 -6.53 20.58 19.92
N SER A 71 -6.66 21.61 20.75
CA SER A 71 -6.51 23.00 20.33
C SER A 71 -5.11 23.30 19.80
N GLU A 72 -4.06 22.78 20.45
CA GLU A 72 -2.68 22.97 20.03
C GLU A 72 -2.40 22.26 18.70
N MET A 73 -2.86 21.01 18.54
CA MET A 73 -2.74 20.28 17.29
C MET A 73 -3.49 20.98 16.14
N ALA A 74 -4.75 21.39 16.37
CA ALA A 74 -5.55 22.10 15.36
C ALA A 74 -4.92 23.44 14.93
N ALA A 75 -4.23 24.14 15.84
CA ALA A 75 -3.50 25.37 15.51
C ALA A 75 -2.33 25.13 14.54
N GLN A 76 -1.60 24.02 14.68
CA GLN A 76 -0.51 23.67 13.76
C GLN A 76 -1.02 23.43 12.34
N PHE A 77 -2.20 22.83 12.18
CA PHE A 77 -2.83 22.65 10.86
C PHE A 77 -3.26 23.96 10.21
N ARG A 78 -3.76 24.93 10.99
CA ARG A 78 -4.11 26.25 10.46
C ARG A 78 -2.88 27.01 9.94
N GLN A 79 -1.75 26.87 10.63
CA GLN A 79 -0.49 27.50 10.24
C GLN A 79 0.10 26.87 8.96
N SER A 80 0.01 25.56 8.79
CA SER A 80 0.49 24.87 7.59
C SER A 80 -0.37 25.14 6.35
N ALA A 81 -1.69 25.28 6.51
CA ALA A 81 -2.60 25.69 5.44
C ALA A 81 -2.33 27.15 4.97
N GLN A 82 -2.01 28.06 5.90
CA GLN A 82 -1.67 29.45 5.60
C GLN A 82 -0.30 29.61 4.92
N GLN A 83 0.67 28.74 5.24
CA GLN A 83 1.96 28.72 4.53
C GLN A 83 1.82 28.26 3.06
N LYS A 84 0.92 27.32 2.77
CA LYS A 84 0.60 26.91 1.38
C LYS A 84 -0.09 28.04 0.58
N ALA A 85 -1.01 28.78 1.20
CA ALA A 85 -1.70 29.90 0.57
C ALA A 85 -0.76 31.09 0.26
N SER A 86 0.31 31.26 1.03
CA SER A 86 1.31 32.31 0.82
C SER A 86 2.32 31.99 -0.28
N SER A 87 2.44 30.71 -0.68
CA SER A 87 3.30 30.26 -1.78
C SER A 87 2.58 30.15 -3.14
N SER A 88 1.28 30.46 -3.20
CA SER A 88 0.48 30.43 -4.43
C SER A 88 -0.33 31.71 -4.61
N SER A 89 0.32 32.87 -4.59
CA SER A 89 -0.31 34.13 -5.02
C SER A 89 -0.08 34.36 -6.51
N SER A 90 -0.78 33.60 -7.35
CA SER A 90 -1.01 33.93 -8.75
C SER A 90 -2.46 33.59 -9.09
N GLU A 91 -3.23 34.63 -9.42
CA GLU A 91 -4.54 34.60 -10.10
C GLU A 91 -5.80 34.36 -9.25
N GLN A 92 -6.14 35.34 -8.41
CA GLN A 92 -7.55 35.78 -8.29
C GLN A 92 -7.60 37.27 -8.65
N GLN A 93 -8.09 37.59 -9.84
CA GLN A 93 -8.16 38.96 -10.36
C GLN A 93 -9.47 39.62 -9.89
N GLU A 94 -9.32 40.53 -8.93
CA GLU A 94 -10.35 41.46 -8.47
C GLU A 94 -10.76 42.43 -9.61
N SER A 95 -12.03 42.85 -9.67
CA SER A 95 -12.49 43.75 -10.73
C SER A 95 -11.77 45.11 -10.68
N LYS A 96 -11.18 45.54 -11.80
CA LYS A 96 -10.50 46.85 -11.88
C LYS A 96 -11.51 48.00 -12.04
N PRO A 97 -11.14 49.25 -11.71
CA PRO A 97 -11.99 50.42 -11.93
C PRO A 97 -12.37 50.55 -13.42
N GLY A 98 -13.66 50.48 -13.74
CA GLY A 98 -14.20 50.51 -15.11
C GLY A 98 -14.78 49.18 -15.62
N GLU A 99 -14.64 48.08 -14.88
CA GLU A 99 -15.26 46.79 -15.22
C GLU A 99 -16.59 46.57 -14.48
N VAL A 100 -17.55 45.88 -15.12
CA VAL A 100 -18.86 45.59 -14.50
C VAL A 100 -18.72 44.42 -13.52
N PRO A 101 -19.03 44.61 -12.22
CA PRO A 101 -18.92 43.55 -11.22
C PRO A 101 -20.15 42.63 -11.22
N CYS A 102 -19.94 41.36 -10.86
CA CYS A 102 -21.02 40.39 -10.67
C CYS A 102 -21.87 40.74 -9.44
N ASP A 103 -23.17 40.90 -9.64
CA ASP A 103 -24.18 41.22 -8.63
C ASP A 103 -24.67 39.99 -7.84
N VAL A 104 -24.42 38.78 -8.34
CA VAL A 104 -24.82 37.50 -7.71
C VAL A 104 -23.85 37.06 -6.60
N CYS A 105 -22.55 37.36 -6.73
CA CYS A 105 -21.57 36.97 -5.71
C CYS A 105 -21.71 37.86 -4.47
N THR A 106 -21.85 37.22 -3.30
CA THR A 106 -22.00 37.86 -1.98
C THR A 106 -20.67 38.18 -1.29
N GLY A 107 -19.52 37.82 -1.90
CA GLY A 107 -18.16 38.14 -1.46
C GLY A 107 -17.40 39.06 -2.44
N THR A 108 -16.08 38.85 -2.58
CA THR A 108 -15.20 39.62 -3.48
C THR A 108 -15.80 39.74 -4.89
N LYS A 109 -15.96 40.97 -5.38
CA LYS A 109 -16.68 41.26 -6.62
C LYS A 109 -15.81 40.90 -7.83
N LEU A 110 -16.12 39.77 -8.45
CA LEU A 110 -15.48 39.30 -9.68
C LEU A 110 -16.06 40.01 -10.92
N LYS A 111 -15.29 40.06 -12.02
CA LYS A 111 -15.71 40.60 -13.31
C LYS A 111 -16.87 39.79 -13.92
N ALA A 112 -17.92 40.46 -14.37
CA ALA A 112 -19.05 39.81 -15.03
C ALA A 112 -18.66 39.21 -16.39
N LEU A 113 -19.05 37.95 -16.64
CA LEU A 113 -18.90 37.26 -17.93
C LEU A 113 -20.08 37.59 -18.86
N LYS A 114 -19.87 37.45 -20.19
CA LYS A 114 -20.84 37.87 -21.23
C LYS A 114 -22.27 37.30 -21.09
N SER A 115 -22.49 36.18 -20.39
CA SER A 115 -23.84 35.61 -20.24
C SER A 115 -24.74 36.40 -19.27
N CYS A 116 -24.19 37.29 -18.45
CA CYS A 116 -24.96 38.13 -17.52
C CYS A 116 -25.60 39.36 -18.19
N LEU A 117 -25.22 39.67 -19.44
CA LEU A 117 -25.70 40.86 -20.17
C LEU A 117 -26.99 40.61 -20.97
N SER A 118 -27.50 39.38 -21.03
CA SER A 118 -28.50 38.99 -22.03
C SER A 118 -29.96 38.98 -21.54
N PHE A 119 -30.26 39.33 -20.28
CA PHE A 119 -31.62 39.18 -19.74
C PHE A 119 -32.40 40.48 -19.52
N ARG A 120 -31.86 41.64 -19.92
CA ARG A 120 -32.59 42.92 -19.81
C ARG A 120 -33.07 43.45 -21.16
N THR A 121 -33.89 42.67 -21.86
CA THR A 121 -35.00 43.18 -22.69
C THR A 121 -35.69 42.03 -23.41
N LEU A 122 -36.89 41.67 -22.96
CA LEU A 122 -38.05 41.36 -23.80
C LEU A 122 -39.27 41.25 -22.87
N ASN A 123 -40.03 42.34 -22.82
CA ASN A 123 -41.34 42.39 -22.18
C ASN A 123 -42.36 41.62 -23.04
N THR A 124 -43.34 41.02 -22.34
CA THR A 124 -44.55 40.29 -22.78
C THR A 124 -44.37 38.85 -23.27
N ALA A 125 -44.78 37.90 -22.42
CA ALA A 125 -44.94 36.49 -22.75
C ALA A 125 -46.31 36.23 -23.43
N PRO A 126 -46.40 35.34 -24.44
CA PRO A 126 -47.68 34.93 -25.01
C PRO A 126 -48.53 34.14 -24.00
N PRO A 127 -49.83 33.92 -24.26
CA PRO A 127 -50.69 33.16 -23.34
C PRO A 127 -50.13 31.75 -23.19
N THR A 128 -49.64 31.43 -21.99
CA THR A 128 -49.16 30.10 -21.66
C THR A 128 -50.36 29.19 -21.44
N LYS A 129 -50.40 28.06 -22.15
CA LYS A 129 -51.33 26.96 -21.85
C LYS A 129 -51.16 26.55 -20.38
N ASP A 130 -52.27 26.25 -19.72
CA ASP A 130 -52.26 25.71 -18.36
C ASP A 130 -51.70 24.28 -18.38
N TRP A 131 -50.48 24.13 -17.86
CA TRP A 131 -49.76 22.86 -17.74
C TRP A 131 -49.86 22.27 -16.32
N THR A 132 -50.74 22.78 -15.45
CA THR A 132 -50.87 22.29 -14.06
C THR A 132 -51.22 20.78 -13.98
N GLY A 133 -51.76 20.20 -15.05
CA GLY A 133 -52.04 18.77 -15.17
C GLY A 133 -50.91 17.90 -15.74
N VAL A 134 -49.81 18.48 -16.24
CA VAL A 134 -48.72 17.71 -16.87
C VAL A 134 -47.63 17.43 -15.84
N ARG A 135 -47.69 16.23 -15.26
CA ARG A 135 -46.57 15.68 -14.50
C ARG A 135 -45.59 15.04 -15.47
N VAL A 136 -44.54 15.77 -15.83
CA VAL A 136 -43.34 15.13 -16.37
C VAL A 136 -42.64 14.46 -15.21
N SER A 137 -42.75 13.14 -15.10
CA SER A 137 -41.93 12.39 -14.15
C SER A 137 -40.48 12.51 -14.62
N PRO A 138 -39.55 13.07 -13.83
CA PRO A 138 -38.15 13.03 -14.18
C PRO A 138 -37.75 11.57 -14.39
N PRO A 139 -36.95 11.22 -15.41
CA PRO A 139 -36.40 9.88 -15.48
C PRO A 139 -35.68 9.61 -14.15
N SER A 140 -35.87 8.44 -13.55
CA SER A 140 -35.25 8.09 -12.27
C SER A 140 -33.74 7.92 -12.47
N HIS A 141 -33.01 9.03 -12.52
CA HIS A 141 -31.55 9.07 -12.62
C HIS A 141 -30.87 8.48 -11.37
N GLU A 142 -31.64 8.28 -10.29
CA GLU A 142 -31.22 7.71 -9.02
C GLU A 142 -30.50 6.36 -9.20
N GLY A 143 -31.04 5.44 -10.01
CA GLY A 143 -30.38 4.16 -10.28
C GLY A 143 -29.07 4.28 -11.06
N THR A 144 -28.93 5.31 -11.91
CA THR A 144 -27.71 5.59 -12.66
C THR A 144 -26.65 6.23 -11.77
N VAL A 145 -27.05 7.17 -10.90
CA VAL A 145 -26.15 7.84 -9.94
C VAL A 145 -25.64 6.83 -8.93
N VAL A 146 -26.50 5.99 -8.34
CA VAL A 146 -26.10 4.94 -7.40
C VAL A 146 -25.10 3.98 -8.05
N ARG A 147 -25.34 3.54 -9.29
CA ARG A 147 -24.40 2.68 -10.02
C ARG A 147 -23.05 3.35 -10.26
N ALA A 148 -23.06 4.63 -10.67
CA ALA A 148 -21.84 5.38 -10.92
C ALA A 148 -21.02 5.60 -9.63
N VAL A 149 -21.69 5.88 -8.51
CA VAL A 149 -21.05 6.01 -7.19
C VAL A 149 -20.43 4.68 -6.75
N ASN A 150 -21.16 3.56 -6.87
CA ASN A 150 -20.62 2.24 -6.54
C ASN A 150 -19.40 1.87 -7.40
N GLN A 151 -19.44 2.18 -8.70
CA GLN A 151 -18.29 1.96 -9.60
C GLN A 151 -17.08 2.82 -9.20
N LEU A 152 -17.31 4.07 -8.80
CA LEU A 152 -16.25 4.96 -8.31
C LEU A 152 -15.66 4.43 -7.00
N GLU A 153 -16.51 3.98 -6.07
CA GLU A 153 -16.08 3.39 -4.79
C GLU A 153 -15.23 2.13 -5.01
N GLU A 154 -15.67 1.21 -5.87
CA GLU A 154 -14.91 0.02 -6.25
C GLU A 154 -13.56 0.39 -6.89
N THR A 155 -13.58 1.37 -7.79
CA THR A 155 -12.37 1.85 -8.47
C THR A 155 -11.39 2.48 -7.48
N LEU A 156 -11.87 3.34 -6.59
CA LEU A 156 -11.05 3.99 -5.57
C LEU A 156 -10.48 2.96 -4.60
N SER A 157 -11.30 2.01 -4.12
CA SER A 157 -10.87 0.92 -3.25
C SER A 157 -9.77 0.08 -3.90
N LYS A 158 -9.90 -0.24 -5.19
CA LYS A 158 -8.86 -0.97 -5.94
C LYS A 158 -7.57 -0.16 -6.05
N HIS A 159 -7.65 1.13 -6.36
CA HIS A 159 -6.47 2.01 -6.46
C HIS A 159 -5.79 2.21 -5.11
N MET A 160 -6.55 2.41 -4.03
CA MET A 160 -6.02 2.52 -2.68
C MET A 160 -5.30 1.23 -2.25
N LYS A 161 -5.89 0.06 -2.48
CA LYS A 161 -5.23 -1.23 -2.20
C LYS A 161 -3.92 -1.38 -2.98
N LYS A 162 -3.92 -1.00 -4.26
CA LYS A 162 -2.72 -1.04 -5.11
C LYS A 162 -1.62 -0.10 -4.59
N LEU A 163 -1.99 1.14 -4.25
CA LEU A 163 -1.05 2.11 -3.68
C LEU A 163 -0.45 1.62 -2.35
N LEU A 164 -1.28 1.04 -1.47
CA LEU A 164 -0.80 0.47 -0.22
C LEU A 164 0.21 -0.67 -0.45
N THR A 165 -0.06 -1.57 -1.40
CA THR A 165 0.89 -2.64 -1.73
C THR A 165 2.20 -2.11 -2.34
N GLU A 166 2.13 -1.06 -3.16
CA GLU A 166 3.33 -0.43 -3.75
C GLU A 166 4.16 0.29 -2.68
N VAL A 167 3.53 1.01 -1.76
CA VAL A 167 4.21 1.65 -0.63
C VAL A 167 4.88 0.61 0.28
N GLU A 168 4.19 -0.49 0.55
CA GLU A 168 4.75 -1.59 1.34
C GLU A 168 5.96 -2.23 0.67
N LEU A 169 5.87 -2.53 -0.64
CA LEU A 169 7.01 -3.07 -1.38
C LEU A 169 8.18 -2.08 -1.38
N LYS A 170 7.94 -0.79 -1.62
CA LYS A 170 8.98 0.25 -1.56
C LYS A 170 9.64 0.32 -0.18
N ARG A 171 8.88 0.14 0.90
CA ARG A 171 9.39 0.12 2.28
C ARG A 171 10.33 -1.06 2.51
N VAL A 172 9.96 -2.27 2.10
CA VAL A 172 10.84 -3.45 2.29
C VAL A 172 12.06 -3.39 1.37
N GLN A 173 11.93 -2.82 0.17
CA GLN A 173 13.04 -2.56 -0.77
C GLN A 173 14.12 -1.62 -0.19
N GLN A 174 13.82 -0.80 0.83
CA GLN A 174 14.84 -0.01 1.53
C GLN A 174 15.88 -0.87 2.26
N SER A 175 15.56 -2.14 2.52
CA SER A 175 16.47 -3.11 3.12
C SER A 175 17.22 -3.94 2.08
N ALA A 176 17.29 -3.47 0.82
CA ALA A 176 17.95 -4.19 -0.26
C ALA A 176 19.42 -4.48 0.05
N VAL A 177 19.84 -5.72 -0.18
CA VAL A 177 21.22 -6.17 -0.01
C VAL A 177 21.75 -6.77 -1.31
N ASP A 178 23.05 -6.60 -1.55
CA ASP A 178 23.71 -7.26 -2.67
C ASP A 178 24.20 -8.65 -2.25
N VAL A 179 23.68 -9.69 -2.91
CA VAL A 179 24.01 -11.09 -2.62
C VAL A 179 24.60 -11.78 -3.85
N THR A 180 25.55 -12.68 -3.63
CA THR A 180 26.20 -13.48 -4.68
C THR A 180 26.21 -14.94 -4.29
N LEU A 181 26.10 -15.80 -5.30
CA LEU A 181 26.04 -17.26 -5.13
C LEU A 181 27.41 -17.80 -4.70
N ASP A 182 27.38 -18.81 -3.83
CA ASP A 182 28.56 -19.48 -3.31
C ASP A 182 28.86 -20.79 -4.07
N PRO A 183 29.92 -20.83 -4.91
CA PRO A 183 30.31 -22.03 -5.66
C PRO A 183 30.67 -23.24 -4.78
N ASP A 184 31.09 -23.01 -3.53
CA ASP A 184 31.46 -24.10 -2.63
C ASP A 184 30.24 -24.85 -2.11
N THR A 185 29.07 -24.20 -2.11
CA THR A 185 27.79 -24.80 -1.70
C THR A 185 27.02 -25.43 -2.88
N ALA A 186 27.27 -24.96 -4.10
CA ALA A 186 26.47 -25.30 -5.27
C ALA A 186 26.50 -26.80 -5.63
N HIS A 187 25.32 -27.35 -5.94
CA HIS A 187 25.21 -28.70 -6.50
C HIS A 187 26.05 -28.86 -7.79
N PRO A 188 26.71 -30.01 -8.02
CA PRO A 188 27.63 -30.19 -9.16
C PRO A 188 27.03 -29.98 -10.55
N ASP A 189 25.71 -30.13 -10.71
CA ASP A 189 25.00 -29.94 -11.98
C ASP A 189 24.77 -28.45 -12.31
N LEU A 190 24.98 -27.56 -11.34
CA LEU A 190 24.72 -26.13 -11.48
C LEU A 190 25.88 -25.41 -12.18
N ILE A 191 25.52 -24.48 -13.05
CA ILE A 191 26.43 -23.48 -13.62
C ILE A 191 26.09 -22.13 -12.99
N LEU A 192 27.12 -21.49 -12.43
CA LEU A 192 27.06 -20.13 -11.91
C LEU A 192 27.71 -19.17 -12.92
N SER A 193 27.17 -17.97 -13.07
CA SER A 193 27.85 -16.90 -13.82
C SER A 193 29.07 -16.37 -13.08
N ASP A 194 30.01 -15.76 -13.81
CA ASP A 194 31.26 -15.22 -13.26
C ASP A 194 31.03 -14.13 -12.19
N ASP A 195 29.97 -13.35 -12.33
CA ASP A 195 29.55 -12.33 -11.35
C ASP A 195 28.81 -12.93 -10.12
N GLY A 196 28.54 -14.24 -10.12
CA GLY A 196 27.82 -14.94 -9.08
C GLY A 196 26.35 -14.52 -8.96
N LYS A 197 25.74 -13.95 -10.01
CA LYS A 197 24.34 -13.49 -10.00
C LYS A 197 23.37 -14.44 -10.67
N GLN A 198 23.84 -15.36 -11.50
CA GLN A 198 22.98 -16.28 -12.25
C GLN A 198 23.27 -17.72 -11.90
N VAL A 199 22.23 -18.54 -11.87
CA VAL A 199 22.34 -19.99 -11.75
C VAL A 199 21.33 -20.72 -12.60
N HIS A 200 21.78 -21.75 -13.30
CA HIS A 200 20.92 -22.70 -13.99
C HIS A 200 21.48 -24.12 -13.89
N ASP A 201 20.60 -25.08 -14.13
CA ASP A 201 20.99 -26.48 -14.25
C ASP A 201 21.51 -26.78 -15.67
N SER A 202 22.58 -27.55 -15.77
CA SER A 202 23.26 -27.84 -17.03
C SER A 202 22.94 -29.21 -17.63
N ASP A 203 22.09 -30.02 -17.00
CA ASP A 203 21.88 -31.45 -17.28
C ASP A 203 23.17 -32.30 -17.18
N VAL A 204 24.32 -31.73 -16.77
CA VAL A 204 25.63 -32.40 -16.73
C VAL A 204 26.27 -32.25 -15.36
N THR A 205 26.47 -33.39 -14.69
CA THR A 205 27.20 -33.44 -13.42
C THR A 205 28.68 -33.22 -13.60
N LYS A 206 29.18 -32.13 -13.02
CA LYS A 206 30.61 -31.82 -13.01
C LYS A 206 31.33 -32.63 -11.93
N ASN A 207 32.58 -33.00 -12.22
CA ASN A 207 33.44 -33.61 -11.21
C ASN A 207 34.06 -32.52 -10.32
N LEU A 208 33.32 -32.08 -9.31
CA LEU A 208 33.76 -31.11 -8.31
C LEU A 208 34.18 -31.82 -7.02
N PRO A 209 35.14 -31.27 -6.26
CA PRO A 209 35.48 -31.84 -4.95
C PRO A 209 34.27 -31.75 -4.02
N ASP A 210 33.95 -32.88 -3.39
CA ASP A 210 32.97 -32.92 -2.32
C ASP A 210 33.54 -32.23 -1.08
N ASN A 211 32.74 -31.37 -0.49
CA ASN A 211 33.04 -30.67 0.76
C ASN A 211 31.77 -30.63 1.62
N PRO A 212 31.85 -30.43 2.94
CA PRO A 212 30.67 -30.45 3.81
C PRO A 212 29.59 -29.43 3.43
N GLU A 213 29.98 -28.30 2.85
CA GLU A 213 29.09 -27.19 2.49
C GLU A 213 28.29 -27.45 1.20
N ARG A 214 28.75 -28.37 0.33
CA ARG A 214 28.19 -28.64 -1.00
C ARG A 214 26.91 -29.48 -0.94
N PHE A 215 25.86 -29.05 -1.64
CA PHE A 215 24.70 -29.91 -1.89
C PHE A 215 25.05 -31.04 -2.88
N ASN A 216 24.65 -32.28 -2.59
CA ASN A 216 25.02 -33.44 -3.41
C ASN A 216 23.86 -34.15 -4.12
N ASP A 217 22.62 -33.95 -3.68
CA ASP A 217 21.44 -34.63 -4.23
C ASP A 217 20.38 -33.62 -4.67
N CYS A 218 20.03 -32.67 -3.81
CA CYS A 218 19.14 -31.58 -4.19
C CYS A 218 19.90 -30.47 -4.93
N VAL A 219 19.35 -29.98 -6.06
CA VAL A 219 19.95 -28.96 -6.93
C VAL A 219 19.87 -27.53 -6.37
N TYR A 220 20.49 -27.33 -5.22
CA TYR A 220 20.51 -26.07 -4.46
C TYR A 220 21.87 -25.37 -4.49
N VAL A 221 21.84 -24.08 -4.16
CA VAL A 221 23.01 -23.23 -3.89
C VAL A 221 22.64 -22.17 -2.85
N LEU A 222 23.57 -21.83 -1.96
CA LEU A 222 23.45 -20.71 -1.01
C LEU A 222 24.16 -19.45 -1.52
N SER A 223 23.81 -18.30 -0.97
CA SER A 223 24.64 -17.10 -1.11
C SER A 223 25.91 -17.16 -0.25
N LYS A 224 26.91 -16.35 -0.59
CA LYS A 224 28.10 -16.12 0.23
C LYS A 224 27.78 -15.29 1.48
N GLN A 225 26.90 -14.31 1.31
CA GLN A 225 26.46 -13.42 2.37
C GLN A 225 25.46 -14.15 3.27
N SER A 226 25.53 -13.83 4.56
CA SER A 226 24.61 -14.33 5.57
C SER A 226 24.27 -13.24 6.58
N PHE A 227 23.12 -13.39 7.21
CA PHE A 227 22.53 -12.38 8.06
C PHE A 227 22.08 -12.99 9.39
N SER A 228 22.43 -12.35 10.50
CA SER A 228 22.11 -12.83 11.86
C SER A 228 21.31 -11.81 12.69
N SER A 229 20.90 -10.70 12.06
CA SER A 229 20.11 -9.62 12.65
C SER A 229 19.62 -8.67 11.56
N GLY A 230 18.65 -7.84 11.91
CA GLY A 230 18.13 -6.78 11.08
C GLY A 230 17.23 -7.25 9.94
N ARG A 231 17.03 -6.34 9.00
CA ARG A 231 16.20 -6.56 7.82
C ARG A 231 17.05 -6.67 6.59
N PHE A 232 16.70 -7.58 5.69
CA PHE A 232 17.33 -7.67 4.38
C PHE A 232 16.32 -8.06 3.30
N TYR A 233 16.59 -7.62 2.07
CA TYR A 233 15.74 -7.85 0.92
C TYR A 233 16.58 -8.13 -0.33
N PHE A 234 16.16 -9.09 -1.15
CA PHE A 234 16.79 -9.36 -2.45
C PHE A 234 15.74 -9.76 -3.49
N GLU A 235 16.04 -9.55 -4.77
CA GLU A 235 15.15 -9.86 -5.88
C GLU A 235 15.75 -10.89 -6.83
N VAL A 236 14.93 -11.83 -7.26
CA VAL A 236 15.32 -12.90 -8.20
C VAL A 236 14.38 -12.91 -9.39
N GLN A 237 14.90 -12.75 -10.59
CA GLN A 237 14.17 -12.99 -11.82
C GLN A 237 14.00 -14.50 -12.02
N VAL A 238 12.76 -14.90 -12.29
CA VAL A 238 12.32 -16.29 -12.48
C VAL A 238 11.63 -16.48 -13.84
N GLU A 239 11.63 -15.45 -14.67
CA GLU A 239 11.00 -15.45 -15.98
C GLU A 239 11.51 -16.58 -16.88
N GLY A 240 10.60 -17.25 -17.57
CA GLY A 240 10.92 -18.37 -18.47
C GLY A 240 11.16 -19.70 -17.75
N LYS A 241 11.10 -19.74 -16.42
CA LYS A 241 11.22 -20.98 -15.64
C LYS A 241 9.86 -21.63 -15.40
N THR A 242 9.87 -22.96 -15.40
CA THR A 242 8.69 -23.80 -15.13
C THR A 242 8.76 -24.47 -13.77
N GLN A 243 9.96 -24.51 -13.17
CA GLN A 243 10.20 -25.02 -11.81
C GLN A 243 11.36 -24.28 -11.13
N TRP A 244 11.24 -24.01 -9.83
CA TRP A 244 12.30 -23.40 -9.00
C TRP A 244 11.90 -23.39 -7.52
N ASP A 245 12.88 -23.26 -6.62
CA ASP A 245 12.69 -22.98 -5.18
C ASP A 245 13.48 -21.72 -4.80
N LEU A 246 12.87 -20.87 -3.97
CA LEU A 246 13.47 -19.62 -3.50
C LEU A 246 13.12 -19.34 -2.04
N GLY A 247 14.07 -18.79 -1.29
CA GLY A 247 13.84 -18.31 0.07
C GLY A 247 15.11 -18.13 0.88
N VAL A 248 15.05 -18.47 2.16
CA VAL A 248 16.20 -18.46 3.07
C VAL A 248 16.33 -19.76 3.86
N ALA A 249 17.55 -20.08 4.27
CA ALA A 249 17.88 -21.25 5.06
C ALA A 249 18.85 -20.92 6.21
N ARG A 250 18.79 -21.65 7.32
CA ARG A 250 19.76 -21.52 8.43
C ARG A 250 21.14 -22.07 8.08
N GLU A 251 22.17 -21.67 8.81
CA GLU A 251 23.55 -22.16 8.63
C GLU A 251 23.67 -23.69 8.77
N SER A 252 23.00 -24.27 9.76
CA SER A 252 23.07 -25.69 10.14
C SER A 252 22.21 -26.66 9.32
N ILE A 253 21.60 -26.23 8.21
CA ILE A 253 20.78 -27.12 7.38
C ILE A 253 21.56 -28.38 6.94
N ASN A 254 20.83 -29.49 6.81
CA ASN A 254 21.39 -30.66 6.13
C ASN A 254 21.58 -30.35 4.64
N ARG A 255 22.76 -30.69 4.10
CA ARG A 255 23.09 -30.47 2.68
C ARG A 255 23.32 -31.76 1.92
N LYS A 256 23.16 -32.91 2.58
CA LYS A 256 23.50 -34.23 2.03
C LYS A 256 22.28 -35.14 1.93
N GLY A 257 22.12 -35.77 0.77
CA GLY A 257 21.00 -36.67 0.49
C GLY A 257 19.68 -35.91 0.35
N ASP A 258 18.58 -36.63 0.59
CA ASP A 258 17.23 -36.09 0.45
C ASP A 258 16.95 -35.00 1.50
N ILE A 259 16.50 -33.84 1.02
CA ILE A 259 16.19 -32.68 1.85
C ILE A 259 14.70 -32.42 1.75
N THR A 260 14.05 -32.36 2.92
CA THR A 260 12.66 -31.90 3.02
C THR A 260 12.66 -30.45 3.49
N PRO A 261 12.59 -29.46 2.58
CA PRO A 261 12.68 -28.05 2.95
C PRO A 261 11.43 -27.64 3.73
N THR A 262 11.57 -27.49 5.05
CA THR A 262 10.52 -26.99 5.96
C THR A 262 11.13 -26.05 7.00
N PRO A 263 10.33 -25.17 7.65
CA PRO A 263 10.80 -24.32 8.73
C PRO A 263 11.47 -25.11 9.87
N GLN A 264 10.96 -26.30 10.17
CA GLN A 264 11.52 -27.19 11.21
C GLN A 264 12.93 -27.67 10.85
N GLU A 265 13.14 -27.97 9.57
CA GLU A 265 14.46 -28.32 9.03
C GLU A 265 15.33 -27.08 8.74
N GLY A 266 14.79 -25.88 8.94
CA GLY A 266 15.51 -24.60 8.82
C GLY A 266 15.42 -23.94 7.46
N TYR A 267 14.37 -24.23 6.68
CA TYR A 267 14.10 -23.62 5.39
C TYR A 267 12.80 -22.83 5.40
N TRP A 268 12.83 -21.62 4.87
CA TRP A 268 11.65 -20.80 4.62
C TRP A 268 11.60 -20.49 3.14
N THR A 269 10.98 -21.38 2.37
CA THR A 269 11.02 -21.36 0.91
C THR A 269 9.63 -21.49 0.30
N ILE A 270 9.47 -20.89 -0.88
CA ILE A 270 8.37 -21.15 -1.80
C ILE A 270 8.89 -21.79 -3.07
N TRP A 271 8.03 -22.52 -3.78
CA TRP A 271 8.41 -23.15 -5.04
C TRP A 271 7.35 -23.02 -6.12
N LEU A 272 7.82 -23.17 -7.35
CA LEU A 272 7.03 -23.44 -8.54
C LEU A 272 7.31 -24.88 -9.03
N ARG A 273 6.27 -25.65 -9.34
CA ARG A 273 6.36 -26.88 -10.15
C ARG A 273 5.23 -26.88 -11.18
N ASN A 274 5.34 -27.75 -12.18
CA ASN A 274 4.29 -27.96 -13.18
C ASN A 274 3.81 -26.65 -13.84
N GLU A 275 4.71 -25.67 -14.00
CA GLU A 275 4.47 -24.34 -14.63
C GLU A 275 3.53 -23.38 -13.88
N ASN A 276 2.60 -23.88 -13.06
CA ASN A 276 1.58 -23.05 -12.42
C ASN A 276 1.26 -23.42 -10.96
N GLU A 277 1.92 -24.45 -10.41
CA GLU A 277 1.69 -24.88 -9.03
C GLU A 277 2.67 -24.17 -8.11
N TYR A 278 2.16 -23.22 -7.33
CA TYR A 278 2.93 -22.47 -6.34
C TYR A 278 2.61 -22.98 -4.94
N LYS A 279 3.63 -23.26 -4.14
CA LYS A 279 3.47 -23.68 -2.74
C LYS A 279 4.48 -22.99 -1.83
N ALA A 280 4.03 -22.64 -0.63
CA ALA A 280 4.90 -22.32 0.49
C ALA A 280 5.14 -23.57 1.33
N LEU A 281 6.39 -23.85 1.67
CA LEU A 281 6.78 -25.08 2.33
C LEU A 281 6.68 -25.00 3.86
N ALA A 282 5.50 -24.64 4.38
CA ALA A 282 5.31 -24.37 5.81
C ALA A 282 5.22 -25.59 6.74
N GLY A 283 5.37 -26.81 6.20
CA GLY A 283 5.28 -28.06 6.95
C GLY A 283 3.96 -28.24 7.72
N PRO A 284 2.82 -28.58 7.07
CA PRO A 284 2.60 -29.01 5.68
C PRO A 284 2.61 -27.87 4.63
N SER A 285 2.77 -28.22 3.35
CA SER A 285 2.82 -27.22 2.27
C SER A 285 1.48 -26.49 2.09
N VAL A 286 1.52 -25.18 1.91
CA VAL A 286 0.36 -24.33 1.64
C VAL A 286 0.33 -23.97 0.16
N ARG A 287 -0.79 -24.26 -0.53
CA ARG A 287 -0.98 -23.88 -1.93
C ARG A 287 -1.20 -22.37 -2.05
N LEU A 288 -0.47 -21.73 -2.96
CA LEU A 288 -0.54 -20.29 -3.20
C LEU A 288 -1.38 -20.01 -4.46
N SER A 289 -2.36 -19.10 -4.34
CA SER A 289 -3.25 -18.71 -5.43
C SER A 289 -2.83 -17.35 -5.99
N LEU A 290 -1.95 -17.36 -6.99
CA LEU A 290 -1.44 -16.14 -7.61
C LEU A 290 -2.36 -15.66 -8.75
N LYS A 291 -2.51 -14.35 -8.91
CA LYS A 291 -3.31 -13.75 -10.00
C LYS A 291 -2.63 -13.83 -11.36
N SER A 292 -1.30 -13.86 -11.35
CA SER A 292 -0.43 -13.94 -12.51
C SER A 292 0.87 -14.64 -12.13
N GLN A 293 1.56 -15.20 -13.12
CA GLN A 293 2.89 -15.76 -12.92
C GLN A 293 3.89 -14.64 -12.64
N PRO A 294 4.62 -14.68 -11.51
CA PRO A 294 5.64 -13.69 -11.22
C PRO A 294 6.81 -13.87 -12.19
N GLN A 295 7.29 -12.77 -12.77
CA GLN A 295 8.54 -12.73 -13.54
C GLN A 295 9.75 -12.48 -12.64
N LYS A 296 9.50 -11.88 -11.48
CA LYS A 296 10.51 -11.53 -10.48
C LYS A 296 9.91 -11.65 -9.09
N VAL A 297 10.63 -12.31 -8.20
CA VAL A 297 10.22 -12.55 -6.81
C VAL A 297 11.16 -11.79 -5.88
N GLY A 298 10.59 -10.97 -5.00
CA GLY A 298 11.30 -10.31 -3.90
C GLY A 298 11.21 -11.15 -2.64
N VAL A 299 12.32 -11.32 -1.93
CA VAL A 299 12.38 -12.03 -0.65
C VAL A 299 12.81 -11.03 0.41
N PHE A 300 11.95 -10.79 1.40
CA PHE A 300 12.19 -9.92 2.54
C PHE A 300 12.31 -10.74 3.82
N VAL A 301 13.26 -10.40 4.66
CA VAL A 301 13.39 -10.97 6.00
C VAL A 301 13.45 -9.84 7.02
N ASP A 302 12.67 -9.97 8.08
CA ASP A 302 12.83 -9.22 9.33
C ASP A 302 13.23 -10.22 10.41
N TYR A 303 14.51 -10.20 10.80
CA TYR A 303 15.09 -11.20 11.68
C TYR A 303 14.50 -11.11 13.08
N GLU A 304 14.40 -9.88 13.63
CA GLU A 304 13.89 -9.64 14.97
C GLU A 304 12.39 -9.95 15.09
N GLU A 305 11.60 -9.66 14.05
CA GLU A 305 10.16 -9.97 14.03
C GLU A 305 9.85 -11.41 13.61
N GLY A 306 10.86 -12.21 13.26
CA GLY A 306 10.65 -13.61 12.87
C GLY A 306 9.83 -13.75 11.59
N LEU A 307 10.12 -12.93 10.57
CA LEU A 307 9.33 -12.80 9.35
C LEU A 307 10.14 -13.13 8.10
N VAL A 308 9.59 -13.95 7.21
CA VAL A 308 10.08 -14.13 5.83
C VAL A 308 8.91 -13.92 4.87
N SER A 309 8.97 -12.88 4.05
CA SER A 309 7.90 -12.48 3.12
C SER A 309 8.37 -12.54 1.67
N PHE A 310 7.45 -12.97 0.79
CA PHE A 310 7.68 -13.09 -0.65
C PHE A 310 6.76 -12.14 -1.39
N TYR A 311 7.27 -11.47 -2.41
CA TYR A 311 6.53 -10.48 -3.20
C TYR A 311 6.65 -10.76 -4.69
N ASP A 312 5.55 -10.60 -5.43
CA ASP A 312 5.62 -10.40 -6.88
C ASP A 312 6.01 -8.94 -7.12
N VAL A 313 7.27 -8.73 -7.51
CA VAL A 313 7.85 -7.39 -7.64
C VAL A 313 7.10 -6.55 -8.67
N LYS A 314 6.61 -7.19 -9.75
CA LYS A 314 5.95 -6.47 -10.85
C LYS A 314 4.59 -5.92 -10.43
N SER A 315 3.82 -6.69 -9.65
CA SER A 315 2.48 -6.31 -9.21
C SER A 315 2.45 -5.70 -7.80
N ALA A 316 3.62 -5.63 -7.13
CA ALA A 316 3.78 -5.29 -5.72
C ALA A 316 2.97 -6.17 -4.76
N ALA A 317 2.44 -7.30 -5.23
CA ALA A 317 1.58 -8.15 -4.43
C ALA A 317 2.40 -9.04 -3.48
N LEU A 318 1.99 -9.09 -2.22
CA LEU A 318 2.47 -10.10 -1.28
C LEU A 318 2.02 -11.49 -1.77
N ILE A 319 2.99 -12.40 -1.94
CA ILE A 319 2.78 -13.80 -2.31
C ILE A 319 2.49 -14.64 -1.07
N TYR A 320 3.36 -14.56 -0.06
CA TYR A 320 3.26 -15.33 1.17
C TYR A 320 4.16 -14.76 2.26
N SER A 321 3.83 -14.99 3.53
CA SER A 321 4.68 -14.66 4.68
C SER A 321 4.74 -15.82 5.67
N PHE A 322 5.93 -16.27 6.00
CA PHE A 322 6.19 -17.06 7.20
C PHE A 322 6.30 -16.10 8.39
N THR A 323 5.51 -16.33 9.44
CA THR A 323 5.43 -15.45 10.62
C THR A 323 5.69 -16.25 11.88
N GLY A 324 6.14 -15.59 12.95
CA GLY A 324 6.45 -16.25 14.21
C GLY A 324 7.65 -17.19 14.11
N CYS A 325 8.58 -16.90 13.20
CA CYS A 325 9.81 -17.67 13.06
C CYS A 325 10.76 -17.33 14.21
N CYS A 326 11.40 -18.35 14.79
CA CYS A 326 12.41 -18.15 15.82
C CYS A 326 13.79 -18.35 15.20
N PHE A 327 14.44 -17.28 14.75
CA PHE A 327 15.79 -17.37 14.22
C PHE A 327 16.82 -17.31 15.35
N THR A 328 17.73 -18.28 15.36
CA THR A 328 18.83 -18.38 16.35
C THR A 328 20.20 -18.48 15.69
N GLU A 329 20.23 -18.59 14.36
CA GLU A 329 21.41 -18.81 13.55
C GLU A 329 21.47 -17.79 12.41
N LYS A 330 22.59 -17.75 11.70
CA LYS A 330 22.67 -17.00 10.45
C LYS A 330 21.70 -17.58 9.42
N LEU A 331 21.09 -16.70 8.65
CA LEU A 331 20.27 -17.02 7.49
C LEU A 331 21.03 -16.72 6.20
N TYR A 332 20.91 -17.65 5.26
CA TYR A 332 21.47 -17.58 3.93
C TYR A 332 20.32 -17.56 2.91
N PRO A 333 20.27 -16.59 1.99
CA PRO A 333 19.54 -16.74 0.73
C PRO A 333 19.84 -18.10 0.08
N VAL A 334 18.78 -18.81 -0.30
CA VAL A 334 18.85 -20.15 -0.89
C VAL A 334 18.08 -20.18 -2.20
N PHE A 335 18.68 -20.84 -3.20
CA PHE A 335 18.20 -20.85 -4.57
C PHE A 335 18.27 -22.27 -5.13
N SER A 336 17.23 -22.68 -5.84
CA SER A 336 17.23 -23.90 -6.67
C SER A 336 16.59 -23.59 -8.01
N PRO A 337 17.33 -23.67 -9.14
CA PRO A 337 16.71 -23.51 -10.46
C PRO A 337 15.86 -24.73 -10.85
N SER A 338 15.82 -25.79 -10.02
CA SER A 338 15.34 -27.12 -10.37
C SER A 338 16.06 -27.72 -11.58
N LEU A 339 15.69 -28.94 -11.96
CA LEU A 339 16.26 -29.64 -13.12
C LEU A 339 15.90 -28.91 -14.43
N ASN A 340 16.74 -29.06 -15.45
CA ASN A 340 16.56 -28.43 -16.75
C ASN A 340 15.47 -29.12 -17.61
N TYR A 341 15.21 -30.42 -17.40
CA TYR A 341 14.21 -31.21 -18.12
C TYR A 341 14.37 -31.19 -19.64
N GLY A 342 15.60 -31.33 -20.13
CA GLY A 342 15.90 -31.37 -21.56
C GLY A 342 15.57 -30.05 -22.28
N GLY A 343 15.78 -28.92 -21.61
CA GLY A 343 15.63 -27.57 -22.14
C GLY A 343 14.39 -26.82 -21.63
N LYS A 344 13.38 -27.52 -21.12
CA LYS A 344 12.08 -26.91 -20.73
C LYS A 344 12.17 -25.93 -19.57
N ASN A 345 13.19 -26.06 -18.71
CA ASN A 345 13.41 -25.20 -17.56
C ASN A 345 14.83 -24.57 -17.57
N SER A 346 15.41 -24.43 -18.77
CA SER A 346 16.79 -23.98 -19.00
C SER A 346 17.06 -22.52 -18.62
N ALA A 347 16.03 -21.69 -18.49
CA ALA A 347 16.19 -20.29 -18.07
C ALA A 347 16.84 -20.22 -16.67
N PRO A 348 17.80 -19.30 -16.47
CA PRO A 348 18.47 -19.14 -15.18
C PRO A 348 17.58 -18.44 -14.15
N LEU A 349 17.88 -18.66 -12.88
CA LEU A 349 17.56 -17.70 -11.83
C LEU A 349 18.59 -16.58 -11.87
N ILE A 350 18.14 -15.32 -11.81
CA ILE A 350 19.03 -14.15 -11.87
C ILE A 350 18.77 -13.26 -10.67
N ILE A 351 19.75 -13.12 -9.79
CA ILE A 351 19.75 -12.13 -8.71
C ILE A 351 19.89 -10.75 -9.36
N SER A 352 18.86 -9.91 -9.20
CA SER A 352 18.80 -8.59 -9.84
C SER A 352 18.98 -7.47 -8.83
N PRO A 353 19.65 -6.36 -9.18
CA PRO A 353 19.69 -5.18 -8.34
C PRO A 353 18.29 -4.61 -8.14
N VAL A 354 18.05 -4.05 -6.95
CA VAL A 354 16.80 -3.36 -6.62
C VAL A 354 16.88 -1.95 -7.18
N ASN A 355 16.12 -1.69 -8.24
CA ASN A 355 16.06 -0.35 -8.83
C ASN A 355 15.13 0.53 -8.00
N HIS A 356 15.68 1.51 -7.29
CA HIS A 356 14.90 2.62 -6.77
C HIS A 356 14.53 3.54 -7.94
N THR A 357 13.44 3.24 -8.65
CA THR A 357 12.84 4.26 -9.52
C THR A 357 12.20 5.32 -8.63
N GLU A 358 12.84 6.49 -8.60
CA GLU A 358 12.41 7.73 -7.92
C GLU A 358 10.99 8.15 -8.31
#